data_AF-A0A1D7VYJ4-F1
#
_entry.id   AF-A0A1D7VYJ4-F1
#
_cell.length_a   1.000
_cell.length_b   1.000
_cell.length_c   1.000
_cell.angle_alpha   90.00
_cell.angle_beta   90.00
_cell.angle_gamma   90.00
#
_symmetry.space_group_name_H-M   'P 1'
#
loop_
_entity.id
_entity.type
_entity.pdbx_description
1 polymer ?
#
loop_
_entity_poly.entity_id
_entity_poly.type
_entity_poly.pdbx_seq_one_letter_code
_entity_poly.pdbx_strand_id
1 'polypeptide(L)' 'MAPIGNGLSELKINSGPGYRIYFLQSGSELIVLLCGGDKSTQGKDIAAAKKLADTWKLDQRKEGGHD' A
#
# COMPACT_ATOMS: atom_id res chain seq x y z
N MET A 1 -5.05 6.41 -10.95
CA MET A 1 -5.04 5.73 -9.63
C MET A 1 -6.27 4.85 -9.50
N ALA A 2 -6.20 3.73 -8.79
CA ALA A 2 -7.36 2.86 -8.55
C ALA A 2 -7.42 2.43 -7.07
N PRO A 3 -8.58 2.56 -6.40
CA PRO A 3 -8.75 2.04 -5.05
C PRO A 3 -8.74 0.50 -5.07
N ILE A 4 -8.07 -0.12 -4.09
CA ILE A 4 -7.98 -1.58 -3.95
C ILE A 4 -8.55 -2.11 -2.61
N GLY A 5 -9.21 -1.22 -1.84
CA GLY A 5 -9.80 -1.49 -0.54
C GLY A 5 -8.88 -1.17 0.64
N ASN A 6 -9.42 -1.18 1.86
CA ASN A 6 -8.69 -0.98 3.13
C ASN A 6 -7.94 0.36 3.25
N GLY A 7 -8.34 1.38 2.49
CA GLY A 7 -7.64 2.67 2.41
C GLY A 7 -6.42 2.67 1.49
N LEU A 8 -6.19 1.60 0.73
CA LEU A 8 -5.09 1.47 -0.22
C LEU A 8 -5.50 1.87 -1.63
N SER A 9 -4.55 2.46 -2.34
CA SER A 9 -4.63 2.79 -3.75
C SER A 9 -3.45 2.21 -4.52
N GLU A 10 -3.70 1.89 -5.78
CA GLU A 10 -2.71 1.48 -6.77
C GLU A 10 -2.44 2.60 -7.77
N LEU A 11 -1.17 2.95 -7.94
CA LEU A 11 -0.68 3.76 -9.05
C LEU A 11 -0.18 2.83 -10.16
N LYS A 12 -0.77 2.99 -11.35
CA LYS A 12 -0.42 2.23 -12.55
C LYS A 12 0.54 3.04 -13.40
N ILE A 13 1.75 2.52 -13.60
CA ILE A 13 2.72 3.10 -14.52
C ILE A 13 2.62 2.31 -15.83
N ASN A 14 2.17 2.96 -16.90
CA ASN A 14 1.91 2.32 -18.19
C ASN A 14 3.15 2.28 -19.11
N SER A 15 4.35 2.25 -18.53
CA SER A 15 5.62 2.13 -19.25
C SER A 15 6.28 0.80 -18.93
N GLY A 16 7.01 0.24 -19.90
CA GLY A 16 7.68 -1.05 -19.78
C GLY A 16 6.71 -2.18 -19.41
N PRO A 17 7.03 -3.04 -18.41
CA PRO A 17 6.21 -4.20 -18.04
C PRO A 17 4.88 -3.82 -17.33
N GLY A 18 4.65 -2.53 -17.07
CA GLY A 18 3.45 -2.06 -16.41
C GLY A 18 3.55 -2.14 -14.90
N TYR A 19 4.47 -1.36 -14.30
CA TYR A 19 4.69 -1.35 -12.85
C TYR A 19 3.48 -0.87 -12.05
N ARG A 20 3.37 -1.35 -10.81
CA ARG A 20 2.35 -1.00 -9.83
C ARG A 20 3.00 -0.56 -8.52
N ILE A 21 2.60 0.61 -8.03
CA ILE A 21 2.96 1.10 -6.70
C ILE A 21 1.70 1.07 -5.84
N TYR A 22 1.81 0.56 -4.62
CA TYR A 22 0.72 0.52 -3.65
C TYR A 22 1.01 1.49 -2.51
N PHE A 23 0.01 2.27 -2.13
CA PHE A 23 0.16 3.32 -1.13
C PHE A 23 -1.13 3.56 -0.34
N LEU A 24 -1.00 4.14 0.85
CA LEU A 24 -2.10 4.66 1.65
C LEU A 24 -1.80 6.10 2.09
N GLN A 25 -2.86 6.86 2.39
CA GLN A 25 -2.76 8.19 2.97
C GLN A 25 -3.19 8.12 4.43
N SER A 26 -2.38 8.67 5.34
CA SER A 26 -2.70 8.82 6.76
C SER A 26 -2.54 10.28 7.17
N GLY A 27 -3.66 11.01 7.32
CA GLY A 27 -3.60 12.45 7.52
C GLY A 27 -2.85 13.14 6.37
N SER A 28 -1.78 13.86 6.69
CA SER A 28 -0.88 14.51 5.72
C SER A 28 0.22 13.60 5.17
N GLU A 29 0.38 12.38 5.69
CA GLU A 29 1.47 11.47 5.32
C GLU A 29 1.05 10.51 4.21
N LEU A 30 1.88 10.44 3.17
CA LEU A 30 1.77 9.45 2.11
C LEU A 30 2.70 8.27 2.40
N ILE A 31 2.13 7.09 2.64
CA ILE A 31 2.90 5.89 2.95
C ILE A 31 3.00 5.02 1.70
N VAL A 32 4.20 4.89 1.17
CA VAL A 32 4.51 3.99 0.04
C VAL A 32 4.86 2.62 0.59
N LEU A 33 4.15 1.59 0.15
CA LEU A 33 4.45 0.21 0.54
C LEU A 33 5.53 -0.34 -0.36
N LEU A 34 6.61 -0.84 0.23
CA LEU A 34 7.73 -1.49 -0.48
C LEU A 34 7.36 -2.91 -0.92
N CYS A 35 6.18 -3.05 -1.49
CA CYS A 35 5.71 -4.21 -2.23
C CYS A 35 5.18 -3.69 -3.56
N GLY A 36 5.57 -4.33 -4.65
CA GLY A 36 5.25 -3.85 -5.98
C GLY A 36 5.90 -4.74 -7.01
N GLY A 37 5.35 -4.69 -8.21
CA GLY A 37 5.76 -5.56 -9.28
C GLY A 37 5.15 -5.06 -10.59
N ASP A 38 5.16 -5.92 -11.58
CA ASP A 38 4.48 -5.66 -12.84
C ASP A 38 3.06 -6.23 -12.84
N LYS A 39 2.39 -6.17 -14.00
CA LYS A 39 1.01 -6.66 -14.13
C LYS A 39 0.87 -8.17 -13.82
N SER A 40 1.91 -8.98 -14.00
CA SER A 40 1.85 -10.44 -13.80
C SER A 40 1.76 -10.84 -12.33
N THR A 41 2.24 -10.00 -11.41
CA THR A 41 2.25 -10.26 -9.96
C THR A 41 1.17 -9.50 -9.19
N GLN A 42 0.36 -8.68 -9.87
CA GLN A 42 -0.60 -7.74 -9.27
C GLN A 42 -1.43 -8.34 -8.12
N GLY A 43 -2.00 -9.55 -8.30
CA GLY A 43 -2.82 -10.19 -7.27
C GLY A 43 -2.04 -10.51 -5.98
N LYS A 44 -0.79 -10.99 -6.11
CA LYS A 44 0.09 -11.28 -4.98
C LYS A 44 0.52 -9.99 -4.29
N ASP A 45 0.82 -8.95 -5.07
CA ASP A 45 1.27 -7.67 -4.55
C ASP A 45 0.15 -6.94 -3.80
N ILE A 46 -1.10 -7.01 -4.27
CA ILE A 46 -2.28 -6.48 -3.55
C ILE A 46 -2.44 -7.16 -2.18
N ALA A 47 -2.26 -8.49 -2.12
CA ALA A 47 -2.35 -9.22 -0.86
C ALA A 47 -1.24 -8.82 0.12
N ALA A 48 -0.01 -8.67 -0.37
CA ALA A 48 1.12 -8.18 0.42
C ALA A 48 0.89 -6.74 0.92
N ALA A 49 0.38 -5.86 0.05
CA ALA A 49 0.07 -4.48 0.38
C ALA A 49 -0.96 -4.38 1.52
N LYS A 50 -2.02 -5.18 1.47
CA LYS A 50 -3.03 -5.25 2.54
C LYS A 50 -2.41 -5.67 3.87
N LYS A 51 -1.58 -6.72 3.86
CA LYS A 51 -0.88 -7.20 5.06
C LYS A 51 0.04 -6.12 5.65
N LEU A 52 0.84 -5.47 4.81
CA LEU A 52 1.74 -4.39 5.26
C LEU A 52 0.98 -3.20 5.83
N ALA A 53 -0.13 -2.80 5.20
CA ALA A 53 -0.98 -1.73 5.71
C ALA A 53 -1.59 -2.06 7.07
N ASP A 54 -2.02 -3.31 7.28
CA ASP A 54 -2.57 -3.75 8.57
C ASP A 54 -1.49 -3.79 9.66
N THR A 55 -0.27 -4.24 9.34
CA THR A 55 0.88 -4.17 10.25
C THR A 55 1.21 -2.73 10.62
N TRP A 56 1.34 -1.84 9.64
CA TRP A 56 1.61 -0.43 9.87
C TRP A 56 0.55 0.22 10.77
N LYS A 57 -0.75 -0.02 10.51
CA LYS A 57 -1.85 0.48 11.37
C LYS A 57 -1.77 -0.04 12.81
N LEU A 58 -1.33 -1.29 13.00
CA LEU A 58 -1.17 -1.87 14.33
C LEU A 58 -0.02 -1.20 15.09
N ASP A 59 1.08 -0.90 14.42
CA ASP A 59 2.24 -0.27 15.04
C ASP A 59 1.95 1.18 15.44
N GLN A 60 1.24 1.96 14.60
CA GLN A 60 0.79 3.31 14.98
C GLN A 60 -0.10 3.33 16.23
N ARG A 61 -0.90 2.27 16.46
CA ARG A 61 -1.74 2.17 17.67
C ARG A 61 -0.94 1.89 18.94
N LYS A 62 0.19 1.19 18.84
CA LYS A 62 1.08 0.93 19.98
C LYS A 62 1.85 2.18 20.36
N GLU A 63 2.23 2.99 19.37
CA GLU A 63 2.96 4.23 19.58
C GLU A 63 2.08 5.36 20.14
N GLY A 64 0.78 5.36 19.84
CA GLY A 64 -0.20 6.31 20.38
C GLY A 64 -0.73 6.02 21.80
N GLY A 65 -0.10 5.09 22.55
CA GLY A 65 -0.52 4.67 23.89
C GLY A 65 0.23 5.35 25.04
N HIS A 66 0.83 6.53 24.81
CA HIS A 66 1.54 7.31 25.82
C HIS A 66 0.78 8.61 26.11
N ASP A 67 -0.43 8.49 26.64
CA ASP A 67 -1.16 9.56 27.35
C ASP A 67 -2.06 8.93 28.43
#